data_AF-A0A936TN71-F1
#
_entry.id   AF-A0A936TN71-F1
#
_cell.length_a   1.000
_cell.length_b   1.000
_cell.length_c   1.000
_cell.angle_alpha   90.00
_cell.angle_beta   90.00
_cell.angle_gamma   90.00
#
_symmetry.space_group_name_H-M   'P 1'
#
loop_
_entity.id
_entity.type
_entity.pdbx_description
1 polymer ?
#
loop_
_entity_poly.entity_id
_entity_poly.type
_entity_poly.pdbx_seq_one_letter_code
_entity_poly.pdbx_strand_id
1 'polypeptide(L)'
;MKIRTCLVILAVAVILSSCGWRRQGDVTTTETPLSEPVVPAGYLKTPPGPADNSRQMIAQTATIFTGVLKDVRFTFDDCGGPRTSYVFSDSSTLVGTAVQPTITLSVLGGPKPNGAWVEISELPRLALDSQYVIFLRNTDWTYSPVVGNLVFRREMIGGREVLVDPTGHAVTGWTDDGPTLSAVTVSEAVGRNLKGYRSSESPDRTTDPSSADTDPNPALGPSTGNAPAPAQEGADSTPLTRAPSLAEARKAGLFARPELTPTAIANQQVVSAESLVANVRRAAERAGVSIGGKLTLNPYWRCWSYTPTHKTAR
;
A
#
# COMPACT_ATOMS: atom_id res chain seq x y z
N MET A 1 -28.34 25.74 66.27
CA MET A 1 -28.94 27.07 65.99
C MET A 1 -28.34 28.09 66.94
N LYS A 2 -27.63 29.09 66.38
CA LYS A 2 -27.03 30.34 66.93
C LYS A 2 -25.56 30.50 66.57
N ILE A 3 -25.40 31.32 65.54
CA ILE A 3 -24.21 31.96 64.97
C ILE A 3 -23.64 32.96 65.98
N ARG A 4 -22.30 33.05 66.09
CA ARG A 4 -21.60 34.33 66.33
C ARG A 4 -20.29 34.42 65.56
N THR A 5 -20.26 35.47 64.76
CA THR A 5 -19.24 36.02 63.87
C THR A 5 -18.15 36.77 64.64
N CYS A 6 -16.89 36.71 64.17
CA CYS A 6 -15.82 37.73 64.24
C CYS A 6 -14.65 37.20 63.37
N LEU A 7 -14.43 37.61 62.11
CA LEU A 7 -13.95 38.89 61.56
C LEU A 7 -12.42 39.11 61.72
N VAL A 8 -11.71 38.83 60.61
CA VAL A 8 -10.57 39.55 59.99
C VAL A 8 -9.19 39.51 60.67
N ILE A 9 -8.15 39.10 59.91
CA ILE A 9 -7.01 39.95 59.47
C ILE A 9 -6.33 39.30 58.24
N LEU A 10 -6.05 40.16 57.27
CA LEU A 10 -5.36 39.99 55.98
C LEU A 10 -3.90 39.52 56.14
N ALA A 11 -3.42 38.68 55.22
CA ALA A 11 -2.03 38.73 54.76
C ALA A 11 -1.97 38.35 53.27
N VAL A 12 -1.89 39.38 52.44
CA VAL A 12 -1.62 39.32 51.00
C VAL A 12 -0.11 39.15 50.82
N ALA A 13 0.32 38.06 50.19
CA ALA A 13 1.68 37.91 49.69
C ALA A 13 1.65 37.93 48.16
N VAL A 14 1.81 39.14 47.61
CA VAL A 14 2.12 39.39 46.21
C VAL A 14 3.61 39.11 46.03
N ILE A 15 3.95 38.06 45.26
CA ILE A 15 5.30 37.90 44.72
C ILE A 15 5.24 38.32 43.25
N LEU A 16 5.56 39.59 43.02
CA LEU A 16 5.99 40.11 41.74
C LEU A 16 7.49 39.81 41.60
N SER A 17 7.83 38.87 40.72
CA SER A 17 9.20 38.69 40.25
C SER A 17 9.19 38.51 38.74
N SER A 18 9.48 39.65 38.09
CA SER A 18 10.30 39.77 36.87
C SER A 18 9.85 39.10 35.57
N CYS A 19 9.45 39.97 34.64
CA CYS A 19 9.62 39.85 33.20
C CYS A 19 10.88 39.07 32.81
N GLY A 20 10.68 37.95 32.13
CA GLY A 20 11.66 37.31 31.28
C GLY A 20 11.00 37.06 29.93
N TRP A 21 11.06 38.07 29.06
CA TRP A 21 10.69 37.99 27.65
C TRP A 21 11.60 36.94 26.99
N ARG A 22 11.21 35.66 27.04
CA ARG A 22 11.87 34.61 26.25
C ARG A 22 11.49 34.88 24.80
N ARG A 23 12.44 35.47 24.07
CA ARG A 23 12.51 35.38 22.61
C ARG A 23 12.20 33.94 22.22
N GLN A 24 11.19 33.75 21.38
CA GLN A 24 11.00 32.53 20.60
C GLN A 24 12.34 32.26 19.91
N GLY A 25 13.09 31.32 20.47
CA GLY A 25 14.18 30.69 19.75
C GLY A 25 13.55 29.91 18.62
N ASP A 26 14.09 30.11 17.42
CA ASP A 26 13.79 29.34 16.23
C ASP A 26 13.58 27.87 16.59
N VAL A 27 12.40 27.36 16.27
CA VAL A 27 12.18 25.93 16.16
C VAL A 27 13.04 25.50 14.99
N THR A 28 14.28 25.10 15.27
CA THR A 28 15.12 24.40 14.31
C THR A 28 14.43 23.07 14.08
N THR A 29 13.59 23.00 13.05
CA THR A 29 13.04 21.75 12.53
C THR A 29 14.25 20.88 12.20
N THR A 30 14.59 19.98 13.13
CA THR A 30 15.64 19.00 12.91
C THR A 30 15.00 18.01 11.93
N GLU A 31 15.19 18.28 10.64
CA GLU A 31 14.77 17.39 9.56
C GLU A 31 15.54 16.09 9.79
N THR A 32 14.87 15.14 10.46
CA THR A 32 15.46 13.84 10.74
C THR A 32 15.73 13.21 9.39
N PRO A 33 16.98 12.86 9.05
CA PRO A 33 17.28 12.30 7.75
C PRO A 33 16.41 11.06 7.58
N LEU A 34 15.68 11.05 6.47
CA LEU A 34 14.85 9.93 6.07
C LEU A 34 15.68 8.65 6.17
N SER A 35 15.31 7.76 7.08
CA SER A 35 16.03 6.52 7.29
C SER A 35 15.82 5.64 6.06
N GLU A 36 16.87 5.49 5.25
CA GLU A 36 16.84 4.52 4.15
C GLU A 36 16.67 3.10 4.74
N PRO A 37 15.85 2.25 4.11
CA PRO A 37 15.69 0.87 4.55
C PRO A 37 17.04 0.14 4.50
N VAL A 38 17.40 -0.52 5.60
CA VAL A 38 18.65 -1.27 5.72
C VAL A 38 18.59 -2.52 4.86
N VAL A 39 19.30 -2.50 3.74
CA VAL A 39 19.52 -3.70 2.90
C VAL A 39 20.68 -4.50 3.51
N PRO A 40 20.50 -5.80 3.85
CA PRO A 40 21.57 -6.61 4.40
C PRO A 40 22.80 -6.66 3.49
N ALA A 41 24.00 -6.65 4.07
CA ALA A 41 25.24 -6.82 3.32
C ALA A 41 25.21 -8.17 2.56
N GLY A 42 25.50 -8.14 1.25
CA GLY A 42 25.46 -9.33 0.39
C GLY A 42 24.08 -9.67 -0.20
N TYR A 43 23.06 -8.84 0.02
CA TYR A 43 21.75 -9.03 -0.62
C TYR A 43 21.85 -8.88 -2.14
N LEU A 44 21.58 -9.97 -2.88
CA LEU A 44 21.49 -9.92 -4.34
C LEU A 44 20.08 -9.48 -4.76
N LYS A 45 19.99 -8.26 -5.27
CA LYS A 45 18.72 -7.73 -5.79
C LYS A 45 18.34 -8.43 -7.09
N THR A 46 17.13 -8.95 -7.18
CA THR A 46 16.53 -9.46 -8.41
C THR A 46 15.39 -8.51 -8.81
N PRO A 47 15.62 -7.55 -9.73
CA PRO A 47 14.56 -6.61 -10.12
C PRO A 47 13.44 -7.31 -10.91
N PRO A 48 12.20 -6.75 -10.92
CA PRO A 48 11.17 -7.22 -11.83
C PRO A 48 11.59 -7.03 -13.28
N GLY A 49 11.30 -8.01 -14.12
CA GLY A 49 11.40 -7.91 -15.57
C GLY A 49 10.05 -7.52 -16.20
N PRO A 50 10.00 -7.41 -17.54
CA PRO A 50 8.76 -7.19 -18.28
C PRO A 50 7.76 -8.34 -18.06
N ALA A 51 6.47 -8.07 -18.24
CA ALA A 51 5.40 -9.04 -18.06
C ALA A 51 4.44 -9.00 -19.26
N ASP A 52 5.01 -8.98 -20.47
CA ASP A 52 4.29 -8.69 -21.72
C ASP A 52 3.71 -9.95 -22.36
N ASN A 53 4.18 -11.13 -21.95
CA ASN A 53 3.71 -12.41 -22.44
C ASN A 53 3.72 -13.48 -21.34
N SER A 54 3.06 -14.60 -21.63
CA SER A 54 2.90 -15.75 -20.74
C SER A 54 4.22 -16.24 -20.16
N ARG A 55 5.25 -16.44 -21.00
CA ARG A 55 6.55 -16.94 -20.54
C ARG A 55 7.19 -15.99 -19.52
N GLN A 56 7.16 -14.69 -19.79
CA GLN A 56 7.73 -13.68 -18.89
C GLN A 56 6.94 -13.56 -17.58
N MET A 57 5.60 -13.56 -17.65
CA MET A 57 4.73 -13.56 -16.47
C MET A 57 5.00 -14.78 -15.58
N ILE A 58 5.04 -15.97 -16.16
CA ILE A 58 5.25 -17.23 -15.44
C ILE A 58 6.66 -17.29 -14.84
N ALA A 59 7.70 -16.93 -15.59
CA ALA A 59 9.08 -16.97 -15.13
C ALA A 59 9.33 -16.08 -13.90
N GLN A 60 8.52 -15.03 -13.74
CA GLN A 60 8.59 -14.13 -12.60
C GLN A 60 7.59 -14.47 -11.49
N THR A 61 6.84 -15.58 -11.58
CA THR A 61 5.85 -15.95 -10.58
C THR A 61 6.48 -16.86 -9.51
N ALA A 62 6.50 -16.41 -8.25
CA ALA A 62 6.85 -17.24 -7.10
C ALA A 62 5.70 -18.18 -6.73
N THR A 63 4.48 -17.65 -6.68
CA THR A 63 3.33 -18.40 -6.21
C THR A 63 2.04 -17.91 -6.84
N ILE A 64 1.14 -18.84 -7.09
CA ILE A 64 -0.26 -18.56 -7.38
C ILE A 64 -1.03 -19.02 -6.15
N PHE A 65 -1.76 -18.12 -5.50
CA PHE A 65 -2.53 -18.46 -4.31
C PHE A 65 -3.96 -17.95 -4.42
N THR A 66 -4.84 -18.53 -3.62
CA THR A 66 -6.18 -17.99 -3.37
C THR A 66 -6.29 -17.54 -1.94
N GLY A 67 -7.10 -16.51 -1.68
CA GLY A 67 -7.41 -16.02 -0.33
C GLY A 67 -8.59 -15.05 -0.36
N VAL A 68 -9.15 -14.74 0.80
CA VAL A 68 -10.26 -13.80 0.96
C VAL A 68 -9.73 -12.49 1.54
N LEU A 69 -9.96 -11.36 0.86
CA LEU A 69 -9.55 -10.06 1.38
C LEU A 69 -10.46 -9.66 2.55
N LYS A 70 -9.91 -9.58 3.77
CA LYS A 70 -10.68 -9.27 4.98
C LYS A 70 -10.45 -7.87 5.53
N ASP A 71 -9.26 -7.34 5.34
CA ASP A 71 -8.86 -6.07 5.93
C ASP A 71 -7.98 -5.28 4.95
N VAL A 72 -8.08 -3.97 5.02
CA VAL A 72 -7.28 -3.02 4.26
C VAL A 72 -6.74 -1.99 5.22
N ARG A 73 -5.41 -1.90 5.28
CA ARG A 73 -4.70 -0.98 6.17
C ARG A 73 -3.92 0.03 5.37
N PHE A 74 -3.75 1.21 5.94
CA PHE A 74 -2.97 2.27 5.35
C PHE A 74 -1.79 2.57 6.26
N THR A 75 -0.61 2.65 5.66
CA THR A 75 0.58 3.14 6.33
C THR A 75 1.15 4.28 5.51
N PHE A 76 1.84 5.19 6.18
CA PHE A 76 2.57 6.26 5.51
C PHE A 76 3.95 6.34 6.13
N ASP A 77 4.96 6.37 5.27
CA ASP A 77 6.35 6.63 5.63
C ASP A 77 6.85 7.74 4.71
N ASP A 78 7.59 8.71 5.25
CA ASP A 78 8.04 9.87 4.47
C ASP A 78 8.95 9.45 3.31
N CYS A 79 9.73 8.39 3.47
CA CYS A 79 10.63 7.84 2.46
C CYS A 79 9.96 6.67 1.69
N GLY A 80 9.06 5.90 2.27
CA GLY A 80 8.42 4.74 1.64
C GLY A 80 7.15 5.06 0.87
N GLY A 81 6.60 6.26 1.11
CA GLY A 81 5.34 6.77 0.61
C GLY A 81 4.12 6.16 1.29
N PRO A 82 2.90 6.60 0.91
CA PRO A 82 1.67 5.96 1.36
C PRO A 82 1.59 4.54 0.80
N ARG A 83 1.19 3.59 1.63
CA ARG A 83 0.99 2.19 1.26
C ARG A 83 -0.41 1.73 1.66
N THR A 84 -0.97 0.91 0.78
CA THR A 84 -2.20 0.16 1.04
C THR A 84 -1.82 -1.29 1.23
N SER A 85 -2.13 -1.83 2.42
CA SER A 85 -1.86 -3.21 2.79
C SER A 85 -3.15 -4.01 2.79
N TYR A 86 -3.24 -4.96 1.85
CA TYR A 86 -4.36 -5.89 1.72
C TYR A 86 -4.09 -7.14 2.54
N VAL A 87 -4.93 -7.41 3.53
CA VAL A 87 -4.78 -8.56 4.44
C VAL A 87 -5.77 -9.65 4.03
N PHE A 88 -5.22 -10.77 3.56
CA PHE A 88 -5.99 -11.93 3.15
C PHE A 88 -6.05 -12.97 4.28
N SER A 89 -7.22 -13.57 4.46
CA SER A 89 -7.44 -14.78 5.27
C SER A 89 -7.67 -15.99 4.37
N ASP A 90 -7.73 -17.18 4.98
CA ASP A 90 -8.08 -18.44 4.31
C ASP A 90 -7.23 -18.68 3.06
N SER A 91 -5.96 -18.28 3.15
CA SER A 91 -5.06 -18.29 2.03
C SER A 91 -4.45 -19.67 1.82
N SER A 92 -4.41 -20.12 0.56
CA SER A 92 -3.82 -21.40 0.19
C SER A 92 -3.09 -21.30 -1.13
N THR A 93 -1.90 -21.89 -1.20
CA THR A 93 -1.13 -22.00 -2.44
C THR A 93 -1.80 -22.96 -3.41
N LEU A 94 -1.96 -22.51 -4.66
CA LEU A 94 -2.38 -23.33 -5.79
C LEU A 94 -1.17 -23.88 -6.56
N VAL A 95 -0.11 -23.07 -6.71
CA VAL A 95 1.15 -23.45 -7.38
C VAL A 95 2.33 -22.66 -6.78
N GLY A 96 3.51 -23.27 -6.72
CA GLY A 96 4.76 -22.57 -6.40
C GLY A 96 5.04 -22.51 -4.89
N THR A 97 5.65 -21.41 -4.46
CA THR A 97 6.08 -21.20 -3.07
C THR A 97 4.88 -21.18 -2.11
N ALA A 98 5.00 -21.86 -0.98
CA ALA A 98 3.95 -21.93 0.03
C ALA A 98 3.67 -20.54 0.65
N VAL A 99 2.39 -20.19 0.78
CA VAL A 99 1.93 -19.01 1.52
C VAL A 99 1.36 -19.41 2.87
N GLN A 100 1.41 -18.48 3.82
CA GLN A 100 0.73 -18.65 5.11
C GLN A 100 -0.79 -18.46 4.94
N PRO A 101 -1.62 -19.05 5.83
CA PRO A 101 -3.08 -18.86 5.79
C PRO A 101 -3.54 -17.41 5.90
N THR A 102 -2.72 -16.56 6.54
CA THR A 102 -2.88 -15.11 6.54
C THR A 102 -1.70 -14.49 5.84
N ILE A 103 -1.95 -13.63 4.85
CA ILE A 103 -0.92 -12.96 4.07
C ILE A 103 -1.28 -11.50 3.87
N THR A 104 -0.30 -10.62 4.06
CA THR A 104 -0.45 -9.18 3.82
C THR A 104 0.31 -8.81 2.55
N LEU A 105 -0.39 -8.22 1.59
CA LEU A 105 0.19 -7.66 0.37
C LEU A 105 0.22 -6.14 0.48
N SER A 106 1.41 -5.55 0.48
CA SER A 106 1.57 -4.09 0.49
C SER A 106 1.75 -3.57 -0.94
N VAL A 107 1.05 -2.49 -1.29
CA VAL A 107 1.18 -1.82 -2.59
C VAL A 107 1.40 -0.33 -2.39
N LEU A 108 2.09 0.34 -3.33
CA LEU A 108 2.22 1.79 -3.31
C LEU A 108 0.86 2.47 -3.51
N GLY A 109 0.63 3.59 -2.83
CA GLY A 109 -0.61 4.36 -2.92
C GLY A 109 -1.46 4.26 -1.66
N GLY A 110 -2.43 5.17 -1.54
CA GLY A 110 -3.21 5.38 -0.33
C GLY A 110 -3.18 6.83 0.15
N PRO A 111 -3.70 7.10 1.35
CA PRO A 111 -3.82 8.45 1.89
C PRO A 111 -2.47 8.96 2.43
N LYS A 112 -2.20 10.24 2.22
CA LYS A 112 -1.12 11.01 2.84
C LYS A 112 -1.59 11.71 4.13
N PRO A 113 -0.68 12.23 4.97
CA PRO A 113 -1.04 12.96 6.20
C PRO A 113 -1.91 14.18 5.95
N ASN A 114 -1.75 14.83 4.80
CA ASN A 114 -2.57 15.98 4.40
C ASN A 114 -3.96 15.60 3.82
N GLY A 115 -4.35 14.31 3.87
CA GLY A 115 -5.62 13.81 3.35
C GLY A 115 -5.65 13.62 1.83
N ALA A 116 -4.61 14.03 1.10
CA ALA A 116 -4.53 13.76 -0.34
C ALA A 116 -4.28 12.26 -0.58
N TRP A 117 -4.89 11.72 -1.63
CA TRP A 117 -4.76 10.32 -2.02
C TRP A 117 -3.73 10.17 -3.12
N VAL A 118 -2.79 9.24 -2.96
CA VAL A 118 -1.89 8.81 -4.03
C VAL A 118 -2.49 7.60 -4.69
N GLU A 119 -2.85 7.76 -5.96
CA GLU A 119 -3.34 6.69 -6.82
C GLU A 119 -2.25 6.30 -7.81
N ILE A 120 -2.02 4.99 -7.94
CA ILE A 120 -1.15 4.42 -8.96
C ILE A 120 -2.03 3.59 -9.89
N SER A 121 -2.20 4.04 -11.12
CA SER A 121 -3.15 3.46 -12.09
C SER A 121 -2.86 1.99 -12.43
N GLU A 122 -1.60 1.57 -12.30
CA GLU A 122 -1.15 0.22 -12.62
C GLU A 122 -1.33 -0.79 -11.48
N LEU A 123 -1.86 -0.36 -10.32
CA LEU A 123 -2.00 -1.22 -9.16
C LEU A 123 -3.43 -1.72 -8.99
N PRO A 124 -3.60 -3.01 -8.69
CA PRO A 124 -4.91 -3.61 -8.64
C PRO A 124 -5.71 -3.08 -7.45
N ARG A 125 -6.98 -2.78 -7.72
CA ARG A 125 -7.96 -2.40 -6.71
C ARG A 125 -8.78 -3.62 -6.33
N LEU A 126 -8.87 -3.88 -5.03
CA LEU A 126 -9.43 -5.11 -4.50
C LEU A 126 -10.65 -4.80 -3.64
N ALA A 127 -11.68 -5.62 -3.75
CA ALA A 127 -12.92 -5.48 -3.01
C ALA A 127 -12.85 -6.29 -1.73
N LEU A 128 -13.30 -5.69 -0.63
CA LEU A 128 -13.43 -6.37 0.66
C LEU A 128 -14.37 -7.58 0.55
N ASP A 129 -14.13 -8.56 1.41
CA ASP A 129 -14.89 -9.80 1.56
C ASP A 129 -15.01 -10.62 0.26
N SER A 130 -14.14 -10.37 -0.71
CA SER A 130 -14.09 -11.07 -1.98
C SER A 130 -12.91 -12.06 -1.99
N GLN A 131 -13.12 -13.21 -2.63
CA GLN A 131 -12.05 -14.19 -2.83
C GLN A 131 -11.28 -13.87 -4.11
N TYR A 132 -9.98 -14.10 -4.10
CA TYR A 132 -9.10 -13.82 -5.23
C TYR A 132 -8.23 -15.02 -5.61
N VAL A 133 -7.75 -15.02 -6.85
CA VAL A 133 -6.61 -15.80 -7.34
C VAL A 133 -5.51 -14.80 -7.72
N ILE A 134 -4.34 -14.90 -7.11
CA ILE A 134 -3.29 -13.87 -7.20
C ILE A 134 -1.94 -14.50 -7.53
N PHE A 135 -1.20 -13.88 -8.45
CA PHE A 135 0.13 -14.27 -8.86
C PHE A 135 1.15 -13.33 -8.22
N LEU A 136 1.97 -13.85 -7.31
CA LEU A 136 3.01 -13.07 -6.64
C LEU A 136 4.38 -13.29 -7.30
N ARG A 137 5.17 -12.22 -7.36
CA ARG A 137 6.48 -12.19 -8.01
C ARG A 137 7.54 -12.96 -7.22
N ASN A 138 8.50 -13.54 -7.95
CA ASN A 138 9.75 -14.09 -7.39
C ASN A 138 10.94 -13.11 -7.41
N THR A 139 10.65 -11.85 -7.72
CA THR A 139 11.60 -10.75 -7.78
C THR A 139 11.40 -9.81 -6.59
N ASP A 140 12.38 -8.97 -6.33
CA ASP A 140 12.18 -7.76 -5.53
C ASP A 140 11.26 -6.80 -6.26
N TRP A 141 10.56 -5.92 -5.54
CA TRP A 141 9.58 -5.00 -6.12
C TRP A 141 9.45 -3.72 -5.28
N THR A 142 9.14 -2.60 -5.93
CA THR A 142 8.91 -1.32 -5.24
C THR A 142 7.42 -1.01 -5.11
N TYR A 143 6.64 -1.28 -6.14
CA TYR A 143 5.25 -0.83 -6.27
C TYR A 143 4.22 -1.87 -5.84
N SER A 144 4.39 -3.12 -6.27
CA SER A 144 3.47 -4.22 -5.92
C SER A 144 4.14 -5.59 -6.06
N PRO A 145 3.81 -6.54 -5.17
CA PRO A 145 4.25 -7.93 -5.28
C PRO A 145 3.51 -8.70 -6.40
N VAL A 146 2.46 -8.14 -7.00
CA VAL A 146 1.64 -8.81 -8.01
C VAL A 146 2.32 -8.75 -9.38
N VAL A 147 2.35 -9.88 -10.10
CA VAL A 147 2.83 -9.97 -11.49
C VAL A 147 1.83 -9.26 -12.40
N GLY A 148 2.20 -8.11 -12.98
CA GLY A 148 1.31 -7.30 -13.81
C GLY A 148 -0.07 -7.08 -13.16
N ASN A 149 -1.13 -7.36 -13.92
CA ASN A 149 -2.53 -7.32 -13.47
C ASN A 149 -3.10 -8.71 -13.12
N LEU A 150 -2.24 -9.69 -12.78
CA LEU A 150 -2.64 -11.09 -12.53
C LEU A 150 -3.22 -11.28 -11.12
N VAL A 151 -4.38 -10.68 -10.92
CA VAL A 151 -5.19 -10.74 -9.70
C VAL A 151 -6.66 -10.77 -10.10
N PHE A 152 -7.27 -11.92 -9.89
CA PHE A 152 -8.60 -12.21 -10.41
C PHE A 152 -9.56 -12.41 -9.25
N ARG A 153 -10.63 -11.61 -9.20
CA ARG A 153 -11.71 -11.80 -8.24
C ARG A 153 -12.50 -13.03 -8.64
N ARG A 154 -12.67 -13.96 -7.71
CA ARG A 154 -13.48 -15.17 -7.90
C ARG A 154 -14.93 -14.87 -7.59
N GLU A 155 -15.78 -15.19 -8.55
CA GLU A 155 -17.20 -14.88 -8.57
C GLU A 155 -18.03 -16.11 -8.90
N MET A 156 -19.27 -16.17 -8.42
CA MET A 156 -20.23 -17.23 -8.74
C MET A 156 -21.43 -16.61 -9.46
N ILE A 157 -21.63 -16.95 -10.73
CA ILE A 157 -22.70 -16.41 -11.55
C ILE A 157 -23.44 -17.57 -12.20
N GLY A 158 -24.74 -17.70 -11.91
CA GLY A 158 -25.56 -18.80 -12.46
C GLY A 158 -25.02 -20.19 -12.10
N GLY A 159 -24.44 -20.35 -10.90
CA GLY A 159 -23.83 -21.60 -10.44
C GLY A 159 -22.47 -21.94 -11.06
N ARG A 160 -21.92 -21.07 -11.90
CA ARG A 160 -20.60 -21.22 -12.52
C ARG A 160 -19.59 -20.30 -11.87
N GLU A 161 -18.39 -20.83 -11.66
CA GLU A 161 -17.26 -20.02 -11.24
C GLU A 161 -16.79 -19.14 -12.40
N VAL A 162 -16.56 -17.86 -12.10
CA VAL A 162 -16.03 -16.86 -13.02
C VAL A 162 -14.89 -16.14 -12.32
N LEU A 163 -13.76 -16.05 -13.00
CA LEU A 163 -12.67 -15.17 -12.57
C LEU A 163 -12.81 -13.83 -13.28
N VAL A 164 -12.74 -12.74 -12.55
CA VAL A 164 -12.90 -11.37 -13.07
C VAL A 164 -11.60 -10.61 -12.86
N ASP A 165 -11.04 -10.06 -13.93
CA ASP A 165 -9.81 -9.26 -13.87
C ASP A 165 -10.07 -7.86 -13.28
N PRO A 166 -9.01 -7.09 -12.95
CA PRO A 166 -9.16 -5.76 -12.36
C PRO A 166 -9.95 -4.77 -13.23
N THR A 167 -9.99 -4.97 -14.55
CA THR A 167 -10.76 -4.13 -15.48
C THR A 167 -12.23 -4.54 -15.60
N GLY A 168 -12.63 -5.66 -14.99
CA GLY A 168 -14.02 -6.09 -14.90
C GLY A 168 -14.45 -7.11 -15.96
N HIS A 169 -13.52 -7.64 -16.75
CA HIS A 169 -13.75 -8.68 -17.75
C HIS A 169 -13.58 -10.06 -17.15
N ALA A 170 -14.31 -11.04 -17.68
CA ALA A 170 -14.16 -12.43 -17.27
C ALA A 170 -12.91 -13.04 -17.90
N VAL A 171 -12.17 -13.85 -17.14
CA VAL A 171 -11.07 -14.65 -17.68
C VAL A 171 -11.66 -15.85 -18.40
N THR A 172 -11.28 -16.02 -19.65
CA THR A 172 -11.74 -17.08 -20.55
C THR A 172 -10.69 -18.17 -20.79
N GLY A 173 -9.44 -17.91 -20.41
CA GLY A 173 -8.33 -18.85 -20.64
C GLY A 173 -6.95 -18.23 -20.43
N TRP A 174 -5.95 -18.90 -20.99
CA TRP A 174 -4.54 -18.49 -20.94
C TRP A 174 -3.83 -18.92 -22.22
N THR A 175 -3.19 -17.99 -22.92
CA THR A 175 -2.45 -18.21 -24.18
C THR A 175 -0.98 -17.86 -24.01
N ASP A 176 -0.24 -17.76 -25.11
CA ASP A 176 1.17 -17.35 -25.09
C ASP A 176 1.35 -15.85 -24.76
N ASP A 177 0.30 -15.05 -24.89
CA ASP A 177 0.28 -13.63 -24.49
C ASP A 177 -0.12 -13.43 -23.01
N GLY A 178 -0.67 -14.46 -22.35
CA GLY A 178 -1.12 -14.41 -20.96
C GLY A 178 -2.62 -14.68 -20.82
N PRO A 179 -3.31 -14.09 -19.81
CA PRO A 179 -4.74 -14.35 -19.60
C PRO A 179 -5.57 -13.82 -20.77
N THR A 180 -6.50 -14.63 -21.26
CA THR A 180 -7.50 -14.17 -22.24
C THR A 180 -8.75 -13.69 -21.52
N LEU A 181 -9.27 -12.56 -21.97
CA LEU A 181 -10.41 -11.88 -21.36
C LEU A 181 -11.62 -11.89 -22.29
N SER A 182 -12.82 -11.90 -21.71
CA SER A 182 -14.07 -11.73 -22.45
C SER A 182 -14.14 -10.37 -23.11
N ALA A 183 -14.74 -10.29 -24.30
CA ALA A 183 -14.95 -9.01 -24.99
C ALA A 183 -15.91 -8.07 -24.23
N VAL A 184 -16.82 -8.64 -23.44
CA VAL A 184 -17.81 -7.89 -22.65
C VAL A 184 -17.34 -7.79 -21.20
N THR A 185 -17.51 -6.61 -20.61
CA THR A 185 -17.33 -6.36 -19.18
C THR A 185 -18.46 -7.00 -18.38
N VAL A 186 -18.12 -7.76 -17.34
CA VAL A 186 -19.08 -8.51 -16.52
C VAL A 186 -19.31 -7.89 -15.14
N SER A 187 -18.47 -6.92 -14.78
CA SER A 187 -18.53 -6.16 -13.53
C SER A 187 -17.87 -4.79 -13.76
N GLU A 188 -18.28 -3.76 -13.03
CA GLU A 188 -17.46 -2.55 -12.96
C GLU A 188 -16.10 -2.85 -12.31
N ALA A 189 -15.09 -2.05 -12.63
CA ALA A 189 -13.80 -2.08 -11.94
C ALA A 189 -13.96 -1.64 -10.48
N VAL A 190 -13.26 -2.31 -9.56
CA VAL A 190 -13.31 -1.99 -8.14
C VAL A 190 -12.82 -0.56 -7.91
N GLY A 191 -13.52 0.20 -7.06
CA GLY A 191 -13.08 1.53 -6.65
C GLY A 191 -13.34 2.63 -7.66
N ARG A 192 -14.13 2.44 -8.73
CA ARG A 192 -14.50 3.51 -9.68
C ARG A 192 -15.12 4.75 -9.01
N ASN A 193 -15.62 4.60 -7.77
CA ASN A 193 -16.22 5.65 -6.96
C ASN A 193 -15.26 6.35 -5.96
N LEU A 194 -13.94 6.13 -6.06
CA LEU A 194 -12.93 6.87 -5.29
C LEU A 194 -12.81 8.35 -5.78
N LYS A 195 -13.89 9.12 -5.73
CA LYS A 195 -13.79 10.58 -5.79
C LYS A 195 -13.48 11.09 -4.39
N GLY A 196 -12.19 11.33 -4.14
CA GLY A 196 -11.64 12.11 -3.03
C GLY A 196 -12.26 11.82 -1.67
N TYR A 197 -11.58 11.02 -0.85
CA TYR A 197 -11.83 11.04 0.60
C TYR A 197 -11.58 12.47 1.11
N ARG A 198 -12.65 13.27 1.19
CA ARG A 198 -12.66 14.50 1.96
C ARG A 198 -13.10 14.07 3.35
N SER A 199 -12.16 14.01 4.30
CA SER A 199 -12.52 13.98 5.72
C SER A 199 -13.57 15.06 5.93
N SER A 200 -14.78 14.69 6.33
CA SER A 200 -15.88 15.64 6.54
C SER A 200 -15.67 16.54 7.77
N GLU A 201 -14.49 16.54 8.38
CA GLU A 201 -14.13 17.32 9.57
C GLU A 201 -12.64 17.69 9.61
N SER A 202 -12.09 18.26 8.53
CA SER A 202 -10.85 19.05 8.69
C SER A 202 -11.24 20.48 9.08
N PRO A 203 -10.86 21.00 10.26
CA PRO A 203 -11.00 22.43 10.52
C PRO A 203 -10.15 23.17 9.48
N ASP A 204 -10.76 24.21 8.91
CA ASP A 204 -10.18 25.11 7.92
C ASP A 204 -8.80 25.58 8.40
N ARG A 205 -7.73 24.99 7.85
CA ARG A 205 -6.37 25.46 8.10
C ARG A 205 -6.07 26.50 7.03
N THR A 206 -6.20 27.76 7.44
CA THR A 206 -5.55 28.90 6.81
C THR A 206 -4.15 28.51 6.34
N THR A 207 -3.92 28.81 5.07
CA THR A 207 -2.68 28.63 4.32
C THR A 207 -1.44 29.04 5.10
N ASP A 208 -0.61 28.06 5.43
CA ASP A 208 0.84 28.26 5.49
C ASP A 208 1.46 27.26 4.49
N PRO A 209 2.26 27.73 3.52
CA PRO A 209 2.88 26.86 2.54
C PRO A 209 3.90 25.95 3.25
N SER A 210 3.68 24.64 3.13
CA SER A 210 4.68 23.64 3.45
C SER A 210 5.91 23.86 2.57
N SER A 211 7.09 23.69 3.16
CA SER A 211 8.44 24.04 2.69
C SER A 211 8.94 23.42 1.37
N ALA A 212 8.04 23.00 0.48
CA ALA A 212 8.37 22.53 -0.87
C ALA A 212 8.53 23.69 -1.89
N ASP A 213 8.21 24.93 -1.51
CA ASP A 213 8.11 26.05 -2.45
C ASP A 213 9.28 27.07 -2.39
N THR A 214 10.40 26.79 -1.71
CA THR A 214 11.52 27.76 -1.72
C THR A 214 12.88 27.11 -1.50
N ASP A 215 13.63 26.93 -2.59
CA ASP A 215 15.04 26.53 -2.56
C ASP A 215 15.92 27.77 -2.86
N PRO A 216 16.78 28.19 -1.92
CA PRO A 216 18.09 28.72 -2.32
C PRO A 216 19.21 28.26 -1.37
N ASN A 217 20.16 27.51 -1.91
CA ASN A 217 21.41 27.07 -1.25
C ASN A 217 22.36 28.26 -0.98
N PRO A 218 23.13 28.36 0.14
CA PRO A 218 24.54 27.91 0.14
C PRO A 218 25.22 27.49 1.49
N ALA A 219 26.38 26.80 1.33
CA ALA A 219 27.62 26.73 2.15
C ALA A 219 27.79 25.81 3.41
N LEU A 220 28.36 24.62 3.14
CA LEU A 220 29.46 23.82 3.76
C LEU A 220 29.95 24.00 5.23
N GLY A 221 30.11 22.86 5.94
CA GLY A 221 31.06 22.66 7.05
C GLY A 221 31.11 21.20 7.57
N PRO A 222 32.27 20.63 8.01
CA PRO A 222 32.48 19.18 8.05
C PRO A 222 32.61 18.50 9.45
N SER A 223 32.42 17.17 9.42
CA SER A 223 32.94 16.15 10.36
C SER A 223 32.22 16.02 11.72
N THR A 224 32.25 14.91 12.46
CA THR A 224 33.07 13.68 12.49
C THR A 224 32.26 12.60 13.23
N GLY A 225 32.50 11.33 12.92
CA GLY A 225 31.68 10.21 13.40
C GLY A 225 31.92 9.74 14.84
N ASN A 226 31.05 8.83 15.28
CA ASN A 226 31.36 7.64 16.08
C ASN A 226 30.13 6.71 16.11
N ALA A 227 30.37 5.40 15.96
CA ALA A 227 29.40 4.30 16.08
C ALA A 227 29.83 3.39 17.25
N PRO A 228 29.08 2.35 17.64
CA PRO A 228 27.62 2.25 17.86
C PRO A 228 27.29 1.61 19.23
N ALA A 229 26.01 1.54 19.59
CA ALA A 229 25.48 0.59 20.59
C ALA A 229 24.14 0.01 20.08
N PRO A 230 23.78 -1.23 20.46
CA PRO A 230 22.86 -2.09 19.71
C PRO A 230 21.40 -1.62 19.80
N ALA A 231 20.69 -1.68 18.67
CA ALA A 231 19.30 -1.26 18.55
C ALA A 231 18.37 -2.20 19.35
N GLN A 232 17.67 -1.62 20.34
CA GLN A 232 16.46 -2.19 20.90
C GLN A 232 15.25 -1.80 20.04
N GLU A 233 14.29 -2.72 19.95
CA GLU A 233 12.97 -2.52 19.38
C GLU A 233 12.27 -1.29 20.01
N GLY A 234 11.95 -0.29 19.19
CA GLY A 234 11.09 0.85 19.52
C GLY A 234 10.62 1.47 18.20
N ALA A 235 9.35 1.35 17.84
CA ALA A 235 8.32 2.33 18.20
C ALA A 235 8.70 3.74 17.70
N ASP A 236 8.34 4.03 16.44
CA ASP A 236 7.84 5.35 16.01
C ASP A 236 7.37 5.23 14.55
N SER A 237 6.13 4.76 14.39
CA SER A 237 5.35 5.00 13.17
C SER A 237 4.33 6.07 13.53
N THR A 238 4.56 7.31 13.09
CA THR A 238 3.67 8.43 13.41
C THR A 238 2.32 8.20 12.73
N PRO A 239 1.19 8.13 13.45
CA PRO A 239 -0.11 7.97 12.82
C PRO A 239 -0.44 9.19 11.96
N LEU A 240 -0.91 8.94 10.73
CA LEU A 240 -1.79 9.88 10.03
C LEU A 240 -2.85 10.36 11.04
N THR A 241 -3.10 11.67 11.16
CA THR A 241 -4.06 12.20 12.16
C THR A 241 -5.45 11.57 12.05
N ARG A 242 -5.80 10.98 10.89
CA ARG A 242 -6.47 9.67 10.81
C ARG A 242 -6.43 9.13 9.37
N ALA A 243 -5.69 8.03 9.12
CA ALA A 243 -5.99 7.20 7.95
C ALA A 243 -7.40 6.62 8.12
N PRO A 244 -8.21 6.46 7.06
CA PRO A 244 -9.54 5.90 7.22
C PRO A 244 -9.42 4.49 7.82
N SER A 245 -10.10 4.28 8.93
CA SER A 245 -10.28 2.96 9.52
C SER A 245 -11.05 2.07 8.55
N LEU A 246 -10.97 0.75 8.74
CA LEU A 246 -11.74 -0.21 7.93
C LEU A 246 -13.24 0.12 7.94
N ALA A 247 -13.78 0.56 9.07
CA ALA A 247 -15.19 0.97 9.19
C ALA A 247 -15.52 2.20 8.32
N GLU A 248 -14.64 3.20 8.31
CA GLU A 248 -14.80 4.40 7.46
C GLU A 248 -14.67 4.05 5.98
N ALA A 249 -13.69 3.22 5.61
CA ALA A 249 -13.51 2.75 4.24
C ALA A 249 -14.72 1.94 3.74
N ARG A 250 -15.32 1.10 4.60
CA ARG A 250 -16.57 0.38 4.30
C ARG A 250 -17.74 1.35 4.13
N LYS A 251 -17.92 2.29 5.06
CA LYS A 251 -19.00 3.30 5.00
C LYS A 251 -18.92 4.17 3.75
N ALA A 252 -17.70 4.53 3.32
CA ALA A 252 -17.45 5.31 2.12
C ALA A 252 -17.46 4.47 0.82
N GLY A 253 -17.58 3.15 0.91
CA GLY A 253 -17.62 2.26 -0.25
C GLY A 253 -16.31 2.17 -1.04
N LEU A 254 -15.16 2.50 -0.44
CA LEU A 254 -13.86 2.59 -1.14
C LEU A 254 -13.43 1.25 -1.74
N PHE A 255 -13.76 0.15 -1.06
CA PHE A 255 -13.48 -1.22 -1.47
C PHE A 255 -14.77 -2.04 -1.62
N ALA A 256 -15.87 -1.37 -1.97
CA ALA A 256 -17.13 -2.04 -2.22
C ALA A 256 -16.97 -3.02 -3.39
N ARG A 257 -17.59 -4.19 -3.26
CA ARG A 257 -17.65 -5.19 -4.32
C ARG A 257 -18.63 -4.71 -5.40
N PRO A 258 -18.18 -4.41 -6.64
CA PRO A 258 -19.08 -4.03 -7.71
C PRO A 258 -20.02 -5.17 -8.09
N GLU A 259 -21.22 -4.79 -8.54
CA GLU A 259 -22.26 -5.70 -9.00
C GLU A 259 -21.84 -6.43 -10.28
N LEU A 260 -22.35 -7.66 -10.42
CA LEU A 260 -22.14 -8.48 -11.59
C LEU A 260 -23.28 -8.26 -12.57
N THR A 261 -22.99 -8.44 -13.86
CA THR A 261 -23.99 -8.43 -14.93
C THR A 261 -24.16 -9.87 -15.47
N PRO A 262 -25.08 -10.68 -14.91
CA PRO A 262 -25.12 -12.13 -15.18
C PRO A 262 -25.42 -12.48 -16.64
N THR A 263 -26.17 -11.62 -17.34
CA THR A 263 -26.50 -11.81 -18.76
C THR A 263 -25.27 -11.72 -19.65
N ALA A 264 -24.20 -11.02 -19.23
CA ALA A 264 -22.98 -10.83 -20.01
C ALA A 264 -22.18 -12.13 -20.22
N ILE A 265 -22.38 -13.14 -19.36
CA ILE A 265 -21.60 -14.39 -19.39
C ILE A 265 -22.38 -15.61 -19.90
N ALA A 266 -23.67 -15.48 -20.21
CA ALA A 266 -24.54 -16.62 -20.50
C ALA A 266 -23.97 -17.53 -21.62
N ASN A 267 -23.32 -16.93 -22.61
CA ASN A 267 -22.72 -17.63 -23.75
C ASN A 267 -21.18 -17.59 -23.75
N GLN A 268 -20.55 -17.13 -22.67
CA GLN A 268 -19.09 -17.01 -22.60
C GLN A 268 -18.48 -18.31 -22.04
N GLN A 269 -17.35 -18.71 -22.62
CA GLN A 269 -16.50 -19.74 -22.05
C GLN A 269 -15.65 -19.10 -20.95
N VAL A 270 -16.04 -19.32 -19.70
CA VAL A 270 -15.28 -18.87 -18.52
C VAL A 270 -14.44 -20.02 -17.97
N VAL A 271 -13.34 -19.69 -17.28
CA VAL A 271 -12.51 -20.67 -16.59
C VAL A 271 -12.62 -20.54 -15.07
N SER A 272 -12.60 -21.68 -14.38
CA SER A 272 -12.43 -21.73 -12.92
C SER A 272 -10.98 -21.46 -12.52
N ALA A 273 -10.72 -21.18 -11.24
CA ALA A 273 -9.38 -21.09 -10.67
C ALA A 273 -8.53 -22.32 -10.99
N GLU A 274 -9.10 -23.52 -10.83
CA GLU A 274 -8.43 -24.78 -11.12
C GLU A 274 -8.07 -24.90 -12.61
N SER A 275 -9.01 -24.57 -13.50
CA SER A 275 -8.78 -24.62 -14.95
C SER A 275 -7.74 -23.60 -15.40
N LEU A 276 -7.77 -22.39 -14.83
CA LEU A 276 -6.76 -21.36 -15.09
C LEU A 276 -5.38 -21.85 -14.65
N VAL A 277 -5.25 -22.38 -13.45
CA VAL A 277 -4.00 -22.92 -12.91
C VAL A 277 -3.47 -24.07 -13.78
N ALA A 278 -4.33 -24.97 -14.23
CA ALA A 278 -3.95 -26.04 -15.15
C ALA A 278 -3.44 -25.50 -16.50
N ASN A 279 -4.08 -24.46 -17.04
CA ASN A 279 -3.61 -23.81 -18.27
C ASN A 279 -2.24 -23.17 -18.10
N VAL A 280 -2.03 -22.49 -16.97
CA VAL A 280 -0.75 -21.85 -16.63
C VAL A 280 0.36 -22.89 -16.45
N ARG A 281 0.10 -24.02 -15.77
CA ARG A 281 1.08 -25.12 -15.64
C ARG A 281 1.49 -25.67 -17.01
N ARG A 282 0.51 -25.93 -17.89
CA ARG A 282 0.79 -26.37 -19.27
C ARG A 282 1.60 -25.33 -20.06
N ALA A 283 1.32 -24.04 -19.87
CA ALA A 283 2.10 -22.98 -20.51
C ALA A 283 3.54 -22.93 -19.96
N ALA A 284 3.72 -23.11 -18.66
CA ALA A 284 5.03 -23.19 -18.01
C ALA A 284 5.87 -24.35 -18.57
N GLU A 285 5.26 -25.55 -18.68
CA GLU A 285 5.87 -26.74 -19.27
C GLU A 285 6.29 -26.52 -20.73
N ARG A 286 5.39 -25.99 -21.58
CA ARG A 286 5.71 -25.69 -22.98
C ARG A 286 6.84 -24.68 -23.13
N ALA A 287 6.89 -23.68 -22.26
CA ALA A 287 7.89 -22.62 -22.30
C ALA A 287 9.20 -22.97 -21.57
N GLY A 288 9.28 -24.14 -20.91
CA GLY A 288 10.44 -24.57 -20.14
C GLY A 288 10.77 -23.64 -18.97
N VAL A 289 9.75 -23.04 -18.34
CA VAL A 289 9.90 -22.14 -17.18
C VAL A 289 9.22 -22.74 -15.96
N SER A 290 9.70 -22.39 -14.77
CA SER A 290 9.13 -22.88 -13.50
C SER A 290 8.46 -21.75 -12.72
N ILE A 291 7.43 -22.11 -11.96
CA ILE A 291 6.78 -21.24 -10.97
C ILE A 291 7.35 -21.59 -9.60
N GLY A 292 7.85 -20.60 -8.88
CA GLY A 292 8.52 -20.82 -7.60
C GLY A 292 9.64 -19.82 -7.33
N GLY A 293 10.38 -20.08 -6.25
CA GLY A 293 11.52 -19.29 -5.83
C GLY A 293 11.23 -18.42 -4.62
N LYS A 294 12.01 -17.35 -4.48
CA LYS A 294 11.92 -16.42 -3.35
C LYS A 294 10.58 -15.68 -3.39
N LEU A 295 9.83 -15.69 -2.31
CA LEU A 295 8.64 -14.85 -2.15
C LEU A 295 8.98 -13.64 -1.27
N THR A 296 8.93 -12.44 -1.83
CA THR A 296 9.18 -11.19 -1.10
C THR A 296 7.85 -10.46 -0.87
N LEU A 297 7.41 -10.30 0.37
CA LEU A 297 6.15 -9.62 0.73
C LEU A 297 6.34 -8.16 1.19
N ASN A 298 7.58 -7.77 1.45
CA ASN A 298 7.93 -6.39 1.78
C ASN A 298 8.54 -5.71 0.55
N PRO A 299 8.21 -4.43 0.30
CA PRO A 299 8.81 -3.71 -0.81
C PRO A 299 10.33 -3.61 -0.62
N TYR A 300 11.05 -3.70 -1.73
CA TYR A 300 12.41 -3.21 -1.84
C TYR A 300 12.34 -1.75 -2.29
N TRP A 301 12.73 -0.81 -1.43
CA TRP A 301 12.63 0.62 -1.74
C TRP A 301 13.93 1.37 -1.46
N ARG A 302 14.13 2.44 -2.23
CA ARG A 302 14.87 3.66 -1.86
C ARG A 302 13.80 4.76 -1.75
N CYS A 303 14.08 5.90 -1.11
CA CYS A 303 13.04 6.91 -0.88
C CYS A 303 12.23 7.22 -2.16
N TRP A 304 10.90 7.14 -2.07
CA TRP A 304 9.95 7.31 -3.19
C TRP A 304 9.98 8.71 -3.82
N SER A 305 10.50 9.71 -3.11
CA SER A 305 10.61 11.11 -3.52
C SER A 305 12.05 11.62 -3.68
N TYR A 306 13.08 10.77 -3.47
CA TYR A 306 14.46 11.25 -3.58
C TYR A 306 14.93 11.22 -5.04
N THR A 307 14.83 12.37 -5.69
CA THR A 307 15.66 12.68 -6.86
C THR A 307 16.99 13.19 -6.31
N PRO A 308 18.13 12.50 -6.51
CA PRO A 308 19.41 13.10 -6.21
C PRO A 308 19.55 14.29 -7.17
N THR A 309 19.43 15.51 -6.68
CA THR A 309 19.87 16.67 -7.45
C THR A 309 21.38 16.53 -7.59
N HIS A 310 21.81 16.02 -8.75
CA HIS A 310 23.20 16.09 -9.18
C HIS A 310 23.62 17.56 -9.16
N LYS A 311 24.31 17.99 -8.09
CA LYS A 311 25.11 19.20 -8.15
C LYS A 311 26.36 18.84 -8.93
N THR A 312 26.28 19.06 -10.25
CA THR A 312 27.45 19.04 -11.14
C THR A 312 28.42 20.09 -10.63
N ALA A 313 29.56 19.65 -10.12
CA ALA A 313 30.59 20.55 -9.63
C ALA A 313 31.13 21.42 -10.78
N ARG A 314 31.03 22.74 -10.62
CA ARG A 314 31.91 23.73 -11.23
C ARG A 314 32.41 24.65 -10.13
#